data_AF-A0A328U4C4-F1
#
_entry.id   AF-A0A328U4C4-F1
#
_cell.length_a   1.000
_cell.length_b   1.000
_cell.length_c   1.000
_cell.angle_alpha   90.00
_cell.angle_beta   90.00
_cell.angle_gamma   90.00
#
_symmetry.space_group_name_H-M   'P 1'
#
loop_
_entity.id
_entity.type
_entity.pdbx_description
1 polymer ?
#
loop_
_entity_poly.entity_id
_entity_poly.type
_entity_poly.pdbx_seq_one_letter_code
_entity_poly.pdbx_strand_id
1 'polypeptide(L)'
;MSLNGLDFGMKSLSDSTSAFQKALNAAIAQQQPLFVPKGIYIINSGIVKVKIPSGKSLVLYGDGVETVFKRKDKSITKDGQKLIEISSDKGSVPRVELHSFSIDGNARMNPLPAGTTDTYLWEHCANIQIKGFLGAKIMDVIIHDITAFDPVADHILFPGYTNCYIDNAHIYNFNGFDRNRTRSDITITGGMRQLLIENSTATRIESELNDPYDEGVCKIIVNNCVVTSRLDIVGKNKSDGSVTLEFRGSQITANDINFHMIKGSLINSTVDMTFPGMTRVNNLQGFVFDNILFKIEVDSKGTIIAPLTFYPYDDNNITIQNSTFAVNNNDPLLSPDGFVIVLRARSGTSISMSYKIVNCTFDARLKYNMDINRSDTVVLENNKYSGSVYSVSVYSSSSSPVRLTIIGGDMSAVKGQFLNIKKSDGLILVRK
;
A
#
# COMPACT_ATOMS: atom_id res chain seq x y z
N MET A 1 -20.59 -28.64 14.04
CA MET A 1 -21.57 -27.89 14.86
C MET A 1 -20.88 -26.62 15.32
N SER A 2 -21.50 -25.45 15.10
CA SER A 2 -20.92 -24.15 15.46
C SER A 2 -21.57 -23.65 16.74
N LEU A 3 -20.83 -22.88 17.54
CA LEU A 3 -21.39 -22.12 18.65
C LEU A 3 -22.14 -20.89 18.11
N ASN A 4 -23.26 -20.53 18.73
CA ASN A 4 -24.01 -19.33 18.36
C ASN A 4 -23.74 -18.22 19.38
N GLY A 5 -23.35 -17.03 18.92
CA GLY A 5 -23.10 -15.88 19.78
C GLY A 5 -24.29 -15.48 20.68
N LEU A 6 -25.52 -15.75 20.24
CA LEU A 6 -26.72 -15.49 21.04
C LEU A 6 -26.80 -16.35 22.31
N ASP A 7 -26.26 -17.57 22.28
CA ASP A 7 -26.23 -18.49 23.43
C ASP A 7 -25.35 -17.94 24.58
N PHE A 8 -24.50 -16.97 24.27
CA PHE A 8 -23.63 -16.27 25.22
C PHE A 8 -24.20 -14.91 25.65
N GLY A 9 -25.38 -14.54 25.16
CA GLY A 9 -26.07 -13.30 25.52
C GLY A 9 -25.74 -12.10 24.63
N MET A 10 -25.17 -12.31 23.44
CA MET A 10 -25.01 -11.23 22.46
C MET A 10 -26.40 -10.74 22.03
N LYS A 11 -26.56 -9.41 21.90
CA LYS A 11 -27.84 -8.78 21.61
C LYS A 11 -27.64 -7.58 20.67
N SER A 12 -28.37 -7.59 19.56
CA SER A 12 -28.36 -6.50 18.60
C SER A 12 -28.77 -5.16 19.25
N LEU A 13 -28.13 -4.07 18.82
CA LEU A 13 -28.27 -2.69 19.29
C LEU A 13 -27.96 -2.50 20.78
N SER A 14 -27.20 -3.40 21.38
CA SER A 14 -26.80 -3.31 22.78
C SER A 14 -25.33 -3.71 22.98
N ASP A 15 -24.78 -3.31 24.12
CA ASP A 15 -23.40 -3.61 24.49
C ASP A 15 -23.23 -5.13 24.65
N SER A 16 -22.60 -5.75 23.64
CA SER A 16 -22.37 -7.18 23.55
C SER A 16 -20.94 -7.56 23.93
N THR A 17 -20.16 -6.63 24.47
CA THR A 17 -18.71 -6.79 24.68
C THR A 17 -18.37 -8.04 25.50
N SER A 18 -18.97 -8.19 26.70
CA SER A 18 -18.69 -9.33 27.59
C SER A 18 -19.21 -10.65 27.03
N ALA A 19 -20.38 -10.64 26.41
CA ALA A 19 -20.97 -11.81 25.77
C ALA A 19 -20.12 -12.31 24.61
N PHE A 20 -19.63 -11.39 23.77
CA PHE A 20 -18.79 -11.71 22.62
C PHE A 20 -17.43 -12.26 23.05
N GLN A 21 -16.77 -11.64 24.05
CA GLN A 21 -15.55 -12.20 24.65
C GLN A 21 -15.77 -13.63 25.17
N LYS A 22 -16.89 -13.88 25.85
CA LYS A 22 -17.22 -15.22 26.38
C LYS A 22 -17.42 -16.22 25.25
N ALA A 23 -18.13 -15.83 24.18
CA ALA A 23 -18.37 -16.66 23.00
C ALA A 23 -17.06 -17.03 22.29
N LEU A 24 -16.18 -16.05 22.06
CA LEU A 24 -14.85 -16.28 21.45
C LEU A 24 -13.99 -17.23 22.29
N ASN A 25 -13.97 -17.03 23.60
CA ASN A 25 -13.25 -17.92 24.52
C ASN A 25 -13.80 -19.35 24.48
N ALA A 26 -15.12 -19.51 24.43
CA ALA A 26 -15.76 -20.82 24.33
C ALA A 26 -15.46 -21.52 22.99
N ALA A 27 -15.51 -20.78 21.87
CA ALA A 27 -15.16 -21.27 20.54
C ALA A 27 -13.73 -21.83 20.49
N ILE A 28 -12.77 -21.09 21.06
CA ILE A 28 -11.38 -21.55 21.19
C ILE A 28 -11.28 -22.72 22.16
N ALA A 29 -11.93 -22.67 23.32
CA ALA A 29 -11.85 -23.75 24.31
C ALA A 29 -12.32 -25.08 23.71
N GLN A 30 -13.45 -25.06 23.00
CA GLN A 30 -14.14 -26.22 22.43
C GLN A 30 -13.67 -26.57 21.01
N GLN A 31 -12.80 -25.73 20.41
CA GLN A 31 -12.36 -25.87 19.01
C GLN A 31 -13.53 -25.97 18.03
N GLN A 32 -14.53 -25.11 18.22
CA GLN A 32 -15.69 -24.99 17.35
C GLN A 32 -15.75 -23.57 16.75
N PRO A 33 -16.21 -23.42 15.50
CA PRO A 33 -16.47 -22.11 14.92
C PRO A 33 -17.50 -21.31 15.72
N LEU A 34 -17.33 -19.99 15.80
CA LEU A 34 -18.31 -19.06 16.34
C LEU A 34 -19.11 -18.42 15.20
N PHE A 35 -20.40 -18.70 15.17
CA PHE A 35 -21.38 -18.02 14.33
C PHE A 35 -22.02 -16.86 15.08
N VAL A 36 -22.12 -15.70 14.43
CA VAL A 36 -22.87 -14.55 14.92
C VAL A 36 -23.97 -14.19 13.91
N PRO A 37 -25.26 -14.38 14.25
CA PRO A 37 -26.34 -14.12 13.30
C PRO A 37 -26.48 -12.63 13.00
N LYS A 38 -27.27 -12.29 11.97
CA LYS A 38 -27.52 -10.90 11.59
C LYS A 38 -27.93 -10.01 12.76
N GLY A 39 -27.44 -8.77 12.75
CA GLY A 39 -27.66 -7.80 13.82
C GLY A 39 -26.47 -6.85 13.99
N ILE A 40 -26.68 -5.76 14.73
CA ILE A 40 -25.65 -4.76 15.03
C ILE A 40 -25.19 -4.95 16.46
N TYR A 41 -24.00 -5.48 16.68
CA TYR A 41 -23.47 -5.76 18.01
C TYR A 41 -22.52 -4.65 18.44
N ILE A 42 -22.91 -3.91 19.50
CA ILE A 42 -22.10 -2.80 19.99
C ILE A 42 -20.98 -3.36 20.85
N ILE A 43 -19.73 -3.09 20.48
CA ILE A 43 -18.53 -3.56 21.15
C ILE A 43 -17.75 -2.36 21.68
N ASN A 44 -17.38 -2.41 22.97
CA ASN A 44 -16.60 -1.38 23.63
C ASN A 44 -15.11 -1.57 23.37
N SER A 45 -14.44 -0.50 22.93
CA SER A 45 -13.05 -0.49 22.49
C SER A 45 -12.07 -0.87 23.60
N GLY A 46 -11.09 -1.72 23.26
CA GLY A 46 -9.99 -2.10 24.13
C GLY A 46 -10.32 -3.21 25.13
N ILE A 47 -11.53 -3.77 25.07
CA ILE A 47 -11.99 -4.81 26.01
C ILE A 47 -11.90 -6.21 25.41
N VAL A 48 -12.32 -6.40 24.15
CA VAL A 48 -12.29 -7.74 23.52
C VAL A 48 -10.85 -8.10 23.15
N LYS A 49 -10.27 -9.00 23.94
CA LYS A 49 -8.91 -9.51 23.81
C LYS A 49 -8.93 -11.03 23.80
N VAL A 50 -8.63 -11.59 22.64
CA VAL A 50 -8.66 -13.03 22.39
C VAL A 50 -7.24 -13.55 22.41
N LYS A 51 -6.95 -14.43 23.36
CA LYS A 51 -5.68 -15.15 23.45
C LYS A 51 -5.88 -16.59 23.02
N ILE A 52 -5.23 -17.00 21.95
CA ILE A 52 -5.35 -18.36 21.39
C ILE A 52 -4.18 -19.21 21.91
N PRO A 53 -4.44 -20.29 22.67
CA PRO A 53 -3.39 -21.20 23.13
C PRO A 53 -2.69 -21.93 21.96
N SER A 54 -1.46 -22.41 22.21
CA SER A 54 -0.72 -23.21 21.23
C SER A 54 -1.56 -24.40 20.72
N GLY A 55 -1.48 -24.65 19.41
CA GLY A 55 -2.18 -25.76 18.76
C GLY A 55 -3.69 -25.57 18.60
N LYS A 56 -4.26 -24.45 19.06
CA LYS A 56 -5.67 -24.11 18.89
C LYS A 56 -5.88 -23.09 17.78
N SER A 57 -7.06 -23.13 17.17
CA SER A 57 -7.47 -22.18 16.12
C SER A 57 -8.69 -21.37 16.52
N LEU A 58 -8.96 -20.30 15.77
CA LEU A 58 -10.18 -19.49 15.87
C LEU A 58 -10.83 -19.38 14.49
N VAL A 59 -12.14 -19.65 14.42
CA VAL A 59 -12.99 -19.33 13.27
C VAL A 59 -14.16 -18.49 13.77
N LEU A 60 -14.30 -17.27 13.26
CA LEU A 60 -15.41 -16.36 13.53
C LEU A 60 -16.10 -16.02 12.21
N TYR A 61 -17.40 -16.21 12.16
CA TYR A 61 -18.17 -15.83 10.98
C TYR A 61 -19.56 -15.27 11.30
N GLY A 62 -20.04 -14.42 10.41
CA GLY A 62 -21.37 -13.82 10.48
C GLY A 62 -22.36 -14.43 9.50
N ASP A 63 -23.50 -13.77 9.38
CA ASP A 63 -24.57 -14.04 8.42
C ASP A 63 -24.49 -13.03 7.25
N GLY A 64 -23.27 -12.82 6.75
CA GLY A 64 -22.96 -11.85 5.72
C GLY A 64 -22.93 -10.41 6.22
N VAL A 65 -23.16 -9.46 5.30
CA VAL A 65 -23.03 -8.01 5.56
C VAL A 65 -23.98 -7.48 6.65
N GLU A 66 -25.03 -8.23 7.00
CA GLU A 66 -26.00 -7.86 8.03
C GLU A 66 -25.53 -8.17 9.46
N THR A 67 -24.47 -8.96 9.65
CA THR A 67 -23.80 -9.12 10.95
C THR A 67 -22.79 -7.99 11.10
N VAL A 68 -23.08 -6.98 11.90
CA VAL A 68 -22.23 -5.79 12.07
C VAL A 68 -21.60 -5.76 13.45
N PHE A 69 -20.26 -5.76 13.54
CA PHE A 69 -19.55 -5.40 14.76
C PHE A 69 -19.29 -3.91 14.77
N LYS A 70 -20.03 -3.18 15.63
CA LYS A 70 -19.96 -1.73 15.71
C LYS A 70 -19.19 -1.28 16.94
N ARG A 71 -18.20 -0.40 16.75
CA ARG A 71 -17.53 0.27 17.87
C ARG A 71 -18.52 1.17 18.62
N LYS A 72 -18.53 1.07 19.94
CA LYS A 72 -19.36 1.92 20.81
C LYS A 72 -19.03 3.41 20.64
N ASP A 73 -20.06 4.25 20.68
CA ASP A 73 -19.92 5.71 20.66
C ASP A 73 -19.03 6.20 21.81
N LYS A 74 -18.18 7.19 21.54
CA LYS A 74 -17.29 7.84 22.52
C LYS A 74 -16.48 6.83 23.37
N SER A 75 -16.10 5.70 22.79
CA SER A 75 -15.31 4.64 23.46
C SER A 75 -13.81 4.75 23.22
N ILE A 76 -13.37 5.58 22.27
CA ILE A 76 -11.96 5.93 22.11
C ILE A 76 -11.58 7.03 23.09
N THR A 77 -10.71 6.68 24.04
CA THR A 77 -10.16 7.57 25.06
C THR A 77 -8.65 7.72 24.94
N LYS A 78 -7.99 6.84 24.17
CA LYS A 78 -6.56 6.88 23.91
C LYS A 78 -6.20 6.19 22.61
N ASP A 79 -5.01 6.49 22.13
CA ASP A 79 -4.42 5.81 20.99
C ASP A 79 -4.16 4.32 21.26
N GLY A 80 -4.15 3.52 20.19
CA GLY A 80 -3.91 2.08 20.24
C GLY A 80 -5.13 1.22 20.60
N GLN A 81 -6.30 1.79 20.88
CA GLN A 81 -7.50 1.03 21.25
C GLN A 81 -8.09 0.22 20.09
N LYS A 82 -8.21 -1.09 20.30
CA LYS A 82 -8.71 -2.05 19.29
C LYS A 82 -10.17 -2.41 19.52
N LEU A 83 -10.95 -2.68 18.46
CA LEU A 83 -12.30 -3.24 18.62
C LEU A 83 -12.19 -4.71 19.05
N ILE A 84 -11.34 -5.46 18.35
CA ILE A 84 -10.99 -6.86 18.62
C ILE A 84 -9.47 -6.99 18.53
N GLU A 85 -8.83 -7.46 19.60
CA GLU A 85 -7.42 -7.83 19.59
C GLU A 85 -7.31 -9.36 19.63
N ILE A 86 -6.71 -9.96 18.61
CA ILE A 86 -6.46 -11.40 18.51
C ILE A 86 -4.95 -11.62 18.61
N SER A 87 -4.53 -12.45 19.56
CA SER A 87 -3.13 -12.85 19.67
C SER A 87 -2.98 -14.32 19.99
N SER A 88 -1.84 -14.92 19.62
CA SER A 88 -1.42 -16.15 20.28
C SER A 88 -1.14 -15.87 21.77
N ASP A 89 -1.24 -16.88 22.63
CA ASP A 89 -0.80 -16.79 24.03
C ASP A 89 0.67 -17.23 24.18
N LYS A 90 0.94 -18.47 23.74
CA LYS A 90 2.27 -19.11 23.68
C LYS A 90 2.27 -20.11 22.53
N GLY A 91 3.45 -20.41 21.97
CA GLY A 91 3.60 -21.41 20.90
C GLY A 91 2.93 -21.01 19.59
N SER A 92 2.78 -21.96 18.68
CA SER A 92 2.21 -21.69 17.35
C SER A 92 0.69 -21.89 17.33
N VAL A 93 -0.03 -20.91 16.81
CA VAL A 93 -1.47 -20.98 16.49
C VAL A 93 -1.61 -21.40 15.04
N PRO A 94 -2.29 -22.53 14.72
CA PRO A 94 -2.39 -22.99 13.35
C PRO A 94 -3.17 -22.03 12.45
N ARG A 95 -4.37 -21.58 12.87
CA ARG A 95 -5.24 -20.76 12.01
C ARG A 95 -6.07 -19.75 12.78
N VAL A 96 -6.19 -18.56 12.19
CA VAL A 96 -7.24 -17.58 12.50
C VAL A 96 -8.02 -17.29 11.24
N GLU A 97 -9.34 -17.45 11.29
CA GLU A 97 -10.22 -17.22 10.15
C GLU A 97 -11.40 -16.33 10.53
N LEU A 98 -11.60 -15.25 9.78
CA LEU A 98 -12.62 -14.25 10.01
C LEU A 98 -13.40 -14.00 8.71
N HIS A 99 -14.71 -14.26 8.67
CA HIS A 99 -15.44 -14.08 7.42
C HIS A 99 -16.93 -13.75 7.51
N SER A 100 -17.48 -13.22 6.41
CA SER A 100 -18.92 -13.03 6.22
C SER A 100 -19.56 -12.13 7.29
N PHE A 101 -18.95 -10.98 7.58
CA PHE A 101 -19.51 -9.96 8.48
C PHE A 101 -19.04 -8.55 8.10
N SER A 102 -19.72 -7.55 8.68
CA SER A 102 -19.39 -6.14 8.55
C SER A 102 -18.72 -5.58 9.81
N ILE A 103 -17.90 -4.56 9.63
CA ILE A 103 -17.22 -3.84 10.71
C ILE A 103 -17.51 -2.34 10.58
N ASP A 104 -18.18 -1.79 11.59
CA ASP A 104 -18.41 -0.35 11.72
C ASP A 104 -17.41 0.21 12.75
N GLY A 105 -16.39 0.92 12.26
CA GLY A 105 -15.39 1.57 13.10
C GLY A 105 -15.94 2.75 13.89
N ASN A 106 -17.08 3.31 13.47
CA ASN A 106 -17.83 4.38 14.09
C ASN A 106 -16.98 5.62 14.46
N ALA A 107 -16.08 6.04 13.58
CA ALA A 107 -15.20 7.18 13.81
C ALA A 107 -15.96 8.49 13.98
N ARG A 108 -17.10 8.69 13.29
CA ARG A 108 -17.92 9.90 13.44
C ARG A 108 -18.49 10.09 14.84
N MET A 109 -18.81 9.00 15.53
CA MET A 109 -19.26 9.02 16.93
C MET A 109 -18.12 8.88 17.94
N ASN A 110 -16.89 8.81 17.45
CA ASN A 110 -15.65 8.85 18.23
C ASN A 110 -14.77 9.99 17.71
N PRO A 111 -15.22 11.26 17.76
CA PRO A 111 -14.50 12.39 17.16
C PRO A 111 -13.22 12.71 17.93
N LEU A 112 -12.24 13.31 17.25
CA LEU A 112 -11.03 13.81 17.90
C LEU A 112 -11.38 14.74 19.08
N PRO A 113 -10.55 14.80 20.14
CA PRO A 113 -10.74 15.76 21.22
C PRO A 113 -10.89 17.19 20.69
N ALA A 114 -11.77 17.96 21.31
CA ALA A 114 -12.04 19.33 20.90
C ALA A 114 -10.76 20.18 20.92
N GLY A 115 -10.56 21.00 19.88
CA GLY A 115 -9.38 21.86 19.75
C GLY A 115 -8.15 21.17 19.17
N THR A 116 -8.19 19.85 18.93
CA THR A 116 -7.09 19.14 18.26
C THR A 116 -7.26 19.18 16.74
N THR A 117 -6.22 19.65 16.05
CA THR A 117 -6.11 19.60 14.57
C THR A 117 -5.26 18.43 14.08
N ASP A 118 -4.62 17.69 14.98
CA ASP A 118 -3.82 16.52 14.64
C ASP A 118 -4.72 15.37 14.18
N THR A 119 -4.76 15.15 12.87
CA THR A 119 -5.53 14.08 12.24
C THR A 119 -4.96 12.69 12.49
N TYR A 120 -3.71 12.59 12.98
CA TYR A 120 -3.06 11.34 13.34
C TYR A 120 -3.28 10.97 14.80
N LEU A 121 -3.99 11.80 15.56
CA LEU A 121 -4.40 11.39 16.89
C LEU A 121 -5.29 10.14 16.78
N TRP A 122 -4.87 9.09 17.48
CA TRP A 122 -5.42 7.73 17.42
C TRP A 122 -5.01 6.88 16.21
N GLU A 123 -3.92 7.23 15.52
CA GLU A 123 -3.42 6.52 14.34
C GLU A 123 -3.12 5.04 14.56
N HIS A 124 -2.86 4.62 15.80
CA HIS A 124 -2.61 3.22 16.13
C HIS A 124 -3.88 2.48 16.58
N CYS A 125 -5.05 3.12 16.61
CA CYS A 125 -6.31 2.41 16.77
C CYS A 125 -6.57 1.50 15.55
N ALA A 126 -7.23 0.38 15.77
CA ALA A 126 -7.69 -0.46 14.67
C ALA A 126 -9.01 -1.14 15.03
N ASN A 127 -9.76 -1.60 14.04
CA ASN A 127 -10.90 -2.46 14.33
C ASN A 127 -10.40 -3.84 14.75
N ILE A 128 -9.65 -4.52 13.89
CA ILE A 128 -9.10 -5.84 14.18
C ILE A 128 -7.58 -5.73 14.19
N GLN A 129 -6.97 -6.18 15.28
CA GLN A 129 -5.53 -6.39 15.35
C GLN A 129 -5.25 -7.87 15.49
N ILE A 130 -4.36 -8.41 14.67
CA ILE A 130 -3.94 -9.82 14.73
C ILE A 130 -2.43 -9.87 14.87
N LYS A 131 -1.91 -10.59 15.87
CA LYS A 131 -0.45 -10.69 16.10
C LYS A 131 -0.02 -12.00 16.77
N GLY A 132 1.22 -12.41 16.53
CA GLY A 132 1.92 -13.32 17.44
C GLY A 132 2.16 -12.67 18.81
N PHE A 133 2.31 -13.48 19.84
CA PHE A 133 2.95 -13.08 21.10
C PHE A 133 4.47 -13.21 20.95
N LEU A 134 5.25 -12.58 21.82
CA LEU A 134 6.71 -12.62 21.77
C LEU A 134 7.23 -14.08 21.72
N GLY A 135 7.87 -14.46 20.62
CA GLY A 135 8.40 -15.81 20.40
C GLY A 135 7.34 -16.84 19.98
N ALA A 136 6.14 -16.39 19.65
CA ALA A 136 5.00 -17.18 19.19
C ALA A 136 4.55 -16.67 17.81
N LYS A 137 3.88 -17.54 17.04
CA LYS A 137 3.44 -17.22 15.69
C LYS A 137 2.03 -17.70 15.41
N ILE A 138 1.33 -16.97 14.55
CA ILE A 138 0.11 -17.44 13.91
C ILE A 138 0.52 -17.91 12.52
N MET A 139 0.30 -19.18 12.19
CA MET A 139 0.75 -19.76 10.93
C MET A 139 -0.08 -19.22 9.77
N ASP A 140 -1.41 -19.31 9.85
CA ASP A 140 -2.27 -18.85 8.78
C ASP A 140 -3.38 -17.92 9.30
N VAL A 141 -3.53 -16.76 8.67
CA VAL A 141 -4.63 -15.83 8.87
C VAL A 141 -5.42 -15.72 7.57
N ILE A 142 -6.72 -15.97 7.63
CA ILE A 142 -7.60 -15.89 6.46
C ILE A 142 -8.74 -14.93 6.79
N ILE A 143 -8.91 -13.89 5.98
CA ILE A 143 -9.96 -12.88 6.15
C ILE A 143 -10.71 -12.75 4.82
N HIS A 144 -12.02 -12.99 4.82
CA HIS A 144 -12.76 -12.88 3.57
C HIS A 144 -14.23 -12.51 3.70
N ASP A 145 -14.80 -11.98 2.63
CA ASP A 145 -16.19 -11.53 2.57
C ASP A 145 -16.52 -10.55 3.72
N ILE A 146 -15.58 -9.62 3.96
CA ILE A 146 -15.67 -8.59 4.99
C ILE A 146 -15.99 -7.25 4.34
N THR A 147 -17.01 -6.58 4.89
CA THR A 147 -17.28 -5.17 4.60
C THR A 147 -16.83 -4.32 5.78
N ALA A 148 -16.12 -3.23 5.54
CA ALA A 148 -15.62 -2.38 6.61
C ALA A 148 -15.82 -0.89 6.26
N PHE A 149 -16.27 -0.10 7.24
CA PHE A 149 -16.52 1.32 7.04
C PHE A 149 -16.31 2.15 8.31
N ASP A 150 -16.15 3.47 8.11
CA ASP A 150 -15.93 4.50 9.14
C ASP A 150 -14.86 4.17 10.20
N PRO A 151 -13.63 3.75 9.82
CA PRO A 151 -12.57 3.42 10.78
C PRO A 151 -12.05 4.64 11.55
N VAL A 152 -11.79 4.44 12.85
CA VAL A 152 -11.09 5.43 13.70
C VAL A 152 -9.65 5.65 13.22
N ALA A 153 -8.97 4.57 12.82
CA ALA A 153 -7.66 4.60 12.18
C ALA A 153 -7.56 3.43 11.18
N ASP A 154 -7.16 2.24 11.62
CA ASP A 154 -7.04 1.08 10.73
C ASP A 154 -8.26 0.13 10.77
N HIS A 155 -8.57 -0.57 9.68
CA HIS A 155 -9.52 -1.68 9.75
C HIS A 155 -8.82 -2.95 10.25
N ILE A 156 -7.86 -3.46 9.49
CA ILE A 156 -7.06 -4.64 9.80
C ILE A 156 -5.61 -4.20 10.03
N LEU A 157 -5.09 -4.50 11.22
CA LEU A 157 -3.71 -4.18 11.59
C LEU A 157 -2.94 -5.46 11.94
N PHE A 158 -1.79 -5.63 11.28
CA PHE A 158 -0.77 -6.63 11.61
C PHE A 158 0.46 -5.90 12.20
N PRO A 159 0.51 -5.72 13.54
CA PRO A 159 1.51 -4.87 14.16
C PRO A 159 2.88 -5.55 14.24
N GLY A 160 3.93 -4.73 14.15
CA GLY A 160 5.31 -5.16 14.35
C GLY A 160 5.86 -4.91 15.72
N TYR A 161 6.14 -6.01 16.41
CA TYR A 161 7.06 -6.04 17.53
C TYR A 161 8.03 -7.21 17.28
N THR A 162 9.24 -7.10 17.79
CA THR A 162 10.25 -8.16 17.73
C THR A 162 9.62 -9.52 18.09
N ASN A 163 9.77 -10.52 17.23
CA ASN A 163 9.24 -11.88 17.42
C ASN A 163 7.71 -12.06 17.54
N CYS A 164 6.91 -11.13 17.03
CA CYS A 164 5.45 -11.26 16.92
C CYS A 164 5.05 -11.58 15.47
N TYR A 165 5.13 -12.86 15.08
CA TYR A 165 5.07 -13.24 13.66
C TYR A 165 3.69 -13.75 13.21
N ILE A 166 3.33 -13.37 11.98
CA ILE A 166 2.30 -14.05 11.18
C ILE A 166 3.03 -14.68 10.00
N ASP A 167 2.91 -15.99 9.80
CA ASP A 167 3.60 -16.63 8.69
C ASP A 167 2.89 -16.23 7.38
N ASN A 168 1.61 -16.60 7.22
CA ASN A 168 0.82 -16.24 6.05
C ASN A 168 -0.46 -15.51 6.44
N ALA A 169 -0.78 -14.46 5.70
CA ALA A 169 -2.08 -13.83 5.71
C ALA A 169 -2.66 -13.81 4.29
N HIS A 170 -3.94 -14.17 4.16
CA HIS A 170 -4.70 -14.08 2.93
C HIS A 170 -5.99 -13.29 3.18
N ILE A 171 -6.13 -12.17 2.47
CA ILE A 171 -7.32 -11.32 2.50
C ILE A 171 -7.96 -11.34 1.12
N TYR A 172 -9.23 -11.73 1.00
CA TYR A 172 -9.92 -11.69 -0.28
C TYR A 172 -11.39 -11.29 -0.15
N ASN A 173 -11.97 -10.71 -1.20
CA ASN A 173 -13.33 -10.14 -1.16
C ASN A 173 -13.52 -9.14 0.01
N PHE A 174 -12.50 -8.33 0.29
CA PHE A 174 -12.58 -7.26 1.28
C PHE A 174 -13.11 -5.98 0.62
N ASN A 175 -14.04 -5.30 1.28
CA ASN A 175 -14.61 -4.05 0.81
C ASN A 175 -14.55 -2.97 1.90
N GLY A 176 -13.57 -2.07 1.80
CA GLY A 176 -13.38 -0.92 2.67
C GLY A 176 -13.84 0.39 2.01
N PHE A 177 -14.74 1.14 2.65
CA PHE A 177 -15.25 2.41 2.12
C PHE A 177 -15.67 3.40 3.22
N ASP A 178 -16.14 4.59 2.82
CA ASP A 178 -16.66 5.65 3.70
C ASP A 178 -15.73 6.02 4.85
N ARG A 179 -14.46 6.27 4.50
CA ARG A 179 -13.42 6.67 5.43
C ARG A 179 -13.41 8.19 5.63
N ASN A 180 -13.45 8.62 6.89
CA ASN A 180 -13.37 10.04 7.26
C ASN A 180 -11.96 10.45 7.79
N ARG A 181 -11.00 9.52 7.88
CA ARG A 181 -9.67 9.75 8.48
C ARG A 181 -8.54 9.13 7.65
N THR A 182 -7.32 9.64 7.80
CA THR A 182 -6.19 9.47 6.86
C THR A 182 -5.45 8.12 6.89
N ARG A 183 -5.81 7.21 7.79
CA ARG A 183 -5.15 5.90 7.99
C ARG A 183 -5.61 4.83 6.98
N SER A 184 -5.29 3.55 7.22
CA SER A 184 -5.30 2.51 6.18
C SER A 184 -6.31 1.40 6.47
N ASP A 185 -6.83 0.73 5.44
CA ASP A 185 -7.77 -0.37 5.67
C ASP A 185 -7.02 -1.65 6.02
N ILE A 186 -5.86 -1.85 5.41
CA ILE A 186 -4.96 -2.96 5.72
C ILE A 186 -3.59 -2.36 5.98
N THR A 187 -3.10 -2.55 7.21
CA THR A 187 -1.79 -2.05 7.65
C THR A 187 -0.91 -3.18 8.12
N ILE A 188 0.32 -3.22 7.62
CA ILE A 188 1.37 -4.12 8.11
C ILE A 188 2.50 -3.28 8.67
N THR A 189 2.81 -3.46 9.95
CA THR A 189 4.01 -2.86 10.55
C THR A 189 4.99 -3.89 11.09
N GLY A 190 4.69 -5.18 10.95
CA GLY A 190 5.42 -6.28 11.59
C GLY A 190 5.93 -7.41 10.74
N GLY A 191 6.65 -8.31 11.41
CA GLY A 191 7.22 -9.50 10.83
C GLY A 191 6.14 -10.43 10.29
N MET A 192 6.03 -10.44 8.97
CA MET A 192 5.18 -11.35 8.22
C MET A 192 6.01 -12.02 7.14
N ARG A 193 5.81 -13.32 6.89
CA ARG A 193 6.48 -13.98 5.76
C ARG A 193 5.77 -13.64 4.46
N GLN A 194 4.43 -13.74 4.43
CA GLN A 194 3.66 -13.41 3.24
C GLN A 194 2.26 -12.84 3.55
N LEU A 195 1.90 -11.77 2.83
CA LEU A 195 0.54 -11.27 2.68
C LEU A 195 0.08 -11.45 1.23
N LEU A 196 -1.12 -12.01 1.06
CA LEU A 196 -1.84 -12.04 -0.21
C LEU A 196 -3.15 -11.26 -0.05
N ILE A 197 -3.40 -10.29 -0.94
CA ILE A 197 -4.65 -9.53 -1.01
C ILE A 197 -5.24 -9.69 -2.42
N GLU A 198 -6.45 -10.24 -2.53
CA GLU A 198 -7.09 -10.48 -3.83
C GLU A 198 -8.53 -9.99 -3.90
N ASN A 199 -8.98 -9.60 -5.11
CA ASN A 199 -10.40 -9.32 -5.40
C ASN A 199 -11.04 -8.34 -4.40
N SER A 200 -10.31 -7.29 -4.05
CA SER A 200 -10.67 -6.42 -2.91
C SER A 200 -10.71 -4.95 -3.32
N THR A 201 -11.59 -4.20 -2.66
CA THR A 201 -11.61 -2.74 -2.72
C THR A 201 -11.19 -2.18 -1.37
N ALA A 202 -10.18 -1.33 -1.37
CA ALA A 202 -9.70 -0.63 -0.19
C ALA A 202 -9.50 0.85 -0.52
N THR A 203 -9.58 1.70 0.49
CA THR A 203 -9.13 3.08 0.42
C THR A 203 -7.61 3.15 0.45
N ARG A 204 -6.96 2.45 1.38
CA ARG A 204 -5.49 2.45 1.48
C ARG A 204 -4.97 1.11 1.99
N ILE A 205 -3.90 0.63 1.36
CA ILE A 205 -3.12 -0.54 1.79
C ILE A 205 -1.73 0.00 2.14
N GLU A 206 -1.26 -0.27 3.35
CA GLU A 206 -0.03 0.31 3.89
C GLU A 206 0.90 -0.74 4.48
N SER A 207 2.19 -0.62 4.19
CA SER A 207 3.27 -1.30 4.90
C SER A 207 4.27 -0.28 5.42
N GLU A 208 4.58 -0.33 6.71
CA GLU A 208 5.67 0.40 7.37
C GLU A 208 6.36 -0.53 8.36
N LEU A 209 7.30 -1.34 7.88
CA LEU A 209 7.91 -2.39 8.70
C LEU A 209 8.77 -1.79 9.83
N ASN A 210 8.31 -1.88 11.08
CA ASN A 210 9.07 -1.48 12.25
C ASN A 210 10.23 -2.45 12.52
N ASP A 211 9.90 -3.74 12.64
CA ASP A 211 10.87 -4.83 12.76
C ASP A 211 10.61 -5.82 11.62
N PRO A 212 11.57 -6.06 10.70
CA PRO A 212 11.37 -6.98 9.59
C PRO A 212 11.32 -8.44 10.08
N TYR A 213 10.72 -9.31 9.27
CA TYR A 213 10.80 -10.75 9.47
C TYR A 213 12.27 -11.20 9.43
N ASP A 214 12.73 -11.82 10.51
CA ASP A 214 14.12 -12.20 10.73
C ASP A 214 14.54 -13.43 9.91
N GLU A 215 13.60 -14.34 9.59
CA GLU A 215 13.88 -15.55 8.82
C GLU A 215 13.90 -15.33 7.29
N GLY A 216 13.77 -14.09 6.78
CA GLY A 216 13.80 -13.88 5.33
C GLY A 216 13.43 -12.51 4.80
N VAL A 217 12.64 -12.52 3.72
CA VAL A 217 12.07 -11.35 3.03
C VAL A 217 10.55 -11.46 3.16
N CYS A 218 9.90 -10.42 3.67
CA CYS A 218 8.45 -10.30 3.69
C CYS A 218 7.92 -10.13 2.27
N LYS A 219 6.92 -10.92 1.86
CA LYS A 219 6.29 -10.83 0.55
C LYS A 219 4.90 -10.22 0.67
N ILE A 220 4.63 -9.14 -0.05
CA ILE A 220 3.29 -8.58 -0.19
C ILE A 220 2.84 -8.77 -1.63
N ILE A 221 1.76 -9.51 -1.82
CA ILE A 221 1.16 -9.80 -3.12
C ILE A 221 -0.23 -9.18 -3.15
N VAL A 222 -0.49 -8.31 -4.13
CA VAL A 222 -1.79 -7.65 -4.30
C VAL A 222 -2.26 -7.89 -5.73
N ASN A 223 -3.44 -8.49 -5.88
CA ASN A 223 -3.94 -8.92 -7.19
C ASN A 223 -5.42 -8.59 -7.38
N ASN A 224 -5.78 -8.03 -8.54
CA ASN A 224 -7.16 -7.68 -8.88
C ASN A 224 -7.83 -6.82 -7.80
N CYS A 225 -7.21 -5.67 -7.47
CA CYS A 225 -7.66 -4.81 -6.38
C CYS A 225 -7.89 -3.36 -6.84
N VAL A 226 -8.83 -2.68 -6.19
CA VAL A 226 -9.06 -1.24 -6.34
C VAL A 226 -8.61 -0.54 -5.06
N VAL A 227 -7.71 0.42 -5.18
CA VAL A 227 -7.16 1.22 -4.07
C VAL A 227 -7.49 2.70 -4.29
N THR A 228 -8.56 3.16 -3.66
CA THR A 228 -9.19 4.46 -3.98
C THR A 228 -8.46 5.69 -3.42
N SER A 229 -7.41 5.50 -2.62
CA SER A 229 -6.52 6.58 -2.20
C SER A 229 -5.06 6.27 -2.55
N ARG A 230 -4.41 5.36 -1.83
CA ARG A 230 -2.97 5.13 -1.98
C ARG A 230 -2.60 3.69 -1.69
N LEU A 231 -1.74 3.13 -2.55
CA LEU A 231 -0.99 1.91 -2.27
C LEU A 231 0.39 2.32 -1.72
N ASP A 232 0.60 2.14 -0.42
CA ASP A 232 1.73 2.70 0.33
C ASP A 232 2.62 1.59 0.89
N ILE A 233 3.61 1.14 0.12
CA ILE A 233 4.42 -0.02 0.47
C ILE A 233 5.85 0.41 0.78
N VAL A 234 6.16 0.45 2.07
CA VAL A 234 7.48 0.82 2.59
C VAL A 234 8.11 -0.36 3.32
N GLY A 235 9.30 -0.74 2.85
CA GLY A 235 10.18 -1.71 3.47
C GLY A 235 11.31 -1.08 4.27
N LYS A 236 12.34 -1.87 4.57
CA LYS A 236 13.60 -1.44 5.18
C LYS A 236 14.79 -2.13 4.50
N ASN A 237 15.97 -1.54 4.61
CA ASN A 237 17.21 -2.21 4.25
C ASN A 237 17.77 -2.98 5.47
N LYS A 238 18.35 -4.16 5.22
CA LYS A 238 19.21 -4.87 6.18
C LYS A 238 20.59 -4.20 6.24
N SER A 239 21.40 -4.57 7.23
CA SER A 239 22.77 -4.06 7.37
C SER A 239 23.69 -4.38 6.18
N ASP A 240 23.37 -5.42 5.41
CA ASP A 240 24.06 -5.80 4.17
C ASP A 240 23.55 -5.05 2.92
N GLY A 241 22.60 -4.12 3.08
CA GLY A 241 22.00 -3.34 1.99
C GLY A 241 20.86 -4.05 1.25
N SER A 242 20.54 -5.30 1.57
CA SER A 242 19.41 -6.01 0.95
C SER A 242 18.06 -5.52 1.49
N VAL A 243 17.04 -5.44 0.63
CA VAL A 243 15.68 -5.08 1.06
C VAL A 243 15.00 -6.21 1.85
N THR A 244 14.23 -5.83 2.87
CA THR A 244 13.45 -6.76 3.70
C THR A 244 12.08 -7.10 3.12
N LEU A 245 11.66 -6.40 2.06
CA LEU A 245 10.32 -6.50 1.48
C LEU A 245 10.38 -6.72 -0.04
N GLU A 246 9.59 -7.68 -0.50
CA GLU A 246 9.27 -7.91 -1.91
C GLU A 246 7.78 -7.66 -2.16
N PHE A 247 7.48 -6.78 -3.11
CA PHE A 247 6.12 -6.46 -3.52
C PHE A 247 5.82 -7.01 -4.92
N ARG A 248 4.66 -7.65 -5.09
CA ARG A 248 4.17 -8.11 -6.40
C ARG A 248 2.72 -7.66 -6.58
N GLY A 249 2.50 -6.69 -7.45
CA GLY A 249 1.19 -6.15 -7.80
C GLY A 249 0.75 -6.57 -9.20
N SER A 250 -0.51 -6.96 -9.38
CA SER A 250 -1.11 -7.28 -10.69
C SER A 250 -2.56 -6.82 -10.75
N GLN A 251 -3.01 -6.25 -11.88
CA GLN A 251 -4.41 -5.86 -12.08
C GLN A 251 -4.93 -4.91 -10.99
N ILE A 252 -4.09 -3.96 -10.58
CA ILE A 252 -4.41 -2.98 -9.55
C ILE A 252 -4.87 -1.68 -10.22
N THR A 253 -5.94 -1.08 -9.70
CA THR A 253 -6.24 0.34 -9.96
C THR A 253 -5.98 1.12 -8.69
N ALA A 254 -5.04 2.07 -8.72
CA ALA A 254 -4.70 2.88 -7.55
C ALA A 254 -4.70 4.38 -7.90
N ASN A 255 -5.22 5.21 -6.99
CA ASN A 255 -5.19 6.66 -7.18
C ASN A 255 -3.80 7.28 -6.99
N ASP A 256 -2.95 6.62 -6.20
CA ASP A 256 -1.56 6.99 -5.94
C ASP A 256 -0.76 5.78 -5.47
N ILE A 257 0.57 5.86 -5.61
CA ILE A 257 1.52 4.86 -5.11
C ILE A 257 2.63 5.54 -4.30
N ASN A 258 3.08 4.89 -3.24
CA ASN A 258 4.30 5.24 -2.53
C ASN A 258 5.09 3.94 -2.31
N PHE A 259 6.24 3.82 -2.96
CA PHE A 259 7.08 2.63 -2.89
C PHE A 259 8.46 3.00 -2.39
N HIS A 260 8.90 2.38 -1.30
CA HIS A 260 10.18 2.70 -0.70
C HIS A 260 10.92 1.49 -0.13
N MET A 261 12.20 1.30 -0.49
CA MET A 261 13.04 0.21 0.02
C MET A 261 12.45 -1.18 -0.22
N ILE A 262 12.04 -1.43 -1.47
CA ILE A 262 11.41 -2.70 -1.89
C ILE A 262 12.02 -3.23 -3.19
N LYS A 263 11.82 -4.51 -3.45
CA LYS A 263 12.03 -5.16 -4.76
C LYS A 263 10.73 -5.75 -5.29
N GLY A 264 10.70 -6.11 -6.58
CA GLY A 264 9.60 -6.88 -7.17
C GLY A 264 8.96 -6.18 -8.37
N SER A 265 7.64 -6.16 -8.46
CA SER A 265 6.95 -5.65 -9.65
C SER A 265 5.55 -5.10 -9.41
N LEU A 266 5.13 -4.23 -10.32
CA LEU A 266 3.73 -3.86 -10.56
C LEU A 266 3.44 -4.12 -12.04
N ILE A 267 2.43 -4.92 -12.34
CA ILE A 267 2.10 -5.33 -13.71
C ILE A 267 0.62 -5.14 -14.06
N ASN A 268 0.30 -4.90 -15.33
CA ASN A 268 -1.07 -4.88 -15.85
C ASN A 268 -2.02 -3.98 -15.02
N SER A 269 -1.55 -2.81 -14.59
CA SER A 269 -2.21 -1.98 -13.57
C SER A 269 -2.43 -0.55 -14.07
N THR A 270 -3.32 0.18 -13.40
CA THR A 270 -3.60 1.59 -13.66
C THR A 270 -3.28 2.42 -12.41
N VAL A 271 -2.57 3.53 -12.60
CA VAL A 271 -2.23 4.47 -11.52
C VAL A 271 -2.64 5.88 -11.94
N ASP A 272 -3.57 6.50 -11.21
CA ASP A 272 -4.18 7.78 -11.63
C ASP A 272 -3.37 9.04 -11.22
N MET A 273 -2.27 8.87 -10.48
CA MET A 273 -1.31 9.92 -10.06
C MET A 273 -2.01 11.22 -9.60
N THR A 274 -3.01 11.09 -8.74
CA THR A 274 -3.93 12.18 -8.36
C THR A 274 -3.50 12.97 -7.13
N PHE A 275 -2.56 12.46 -6.33
CA PHE A 275 -2.24 13.06 -5.03
C PHE A 275 -1.14 14.13 -5.17
N PRO A 276 -1.42 15.43 -4.92
CA PRO A 276 -0.42 16.47 -5.00
C PRO A 276 0.64 16.28 -3.90
N GLY A 277 1.91 16.18 -4.32
CA GLY A 277 3.03 15.95 -3.42
C GLY A 277 3.61 14.54 -3.56
N MET A 278 4.76 14.48 -4.26
CA MET A 278 5.63 13.32 -4.49
C MET A 278 4.98 11.94 -4.25
N THR A 279 4.43 11.34 -5.31
CA THR A 279 4.50 9.88 -5.53
C THR A 279 5.97 9.49 -5.37
N ARG A 280 6.34 8.99 -4.18
CA ARG A 280 7.74 8.68 -3.85
C ARG A 280 7.99 7.25 -4.28
N VAL A 281 8.90 7.09 -5.24
CA VAL A 281 9.35 5.77 -5.68
C VAL A 281 10.86 5.72 -5.50
N ASN A 282 11.30 5.27 -4.33
CA ASN A 282 12.67 5.47 -3.85
C ASN A 282 13.30 4.17 -3.38
N ASN A 283 14.60 3.98 -3.61
CA ASN A 283 15.34 2.78 -3.17
C ASN A 283 14.69 1.48 -3.64
N LEU A 284 14.39 1.42 -4.94
CA LEU A 284 13.81 0.25 -5.58
C LEU A 284 14.90 -0.63 -6.19
N GLN A 285 15.03 -1.85 -5.67
CA GLN A 285 16.06 -2.80 -6.09
C GLN A 285 15.49 -3.78 -7.12
N GLY A 286 15.86 -3.62 -8.39
CA GLY A 286 15.43 -4.51 -9.48
C GLY A 286 13.93 -4.49 -9.71
N PHE A 287 13.26 -3.34 -9.48
CA PHE A 287 11.81 -3.25 -9.56
C PHE A 287 11.34 -3.05 -11.01
N VAL A 288 10.24 -3.73 -11.37
CA VAL A 288 9.68 -3.68 -12.72
C VAL A 288 8.26 -3.12 -12.70
N PHE A 289 8.05 -2.05 -13.45
CA PHE A 289 6.72 -1.59 -13.88
C PHE A 289 6.48 -2.11 -15.30
N ASP A 290 5.49 -2.98 -15.50
CA ASP A 290 5.19 -3.58 -16.81
C ASP A 290 3.71 -3.43 -17.18
N ASN A 291 3.43 -2.96 -18.39
CA ASN A 291 2.07 -2.78 -18.89
C ASN A 291 1.22 -1.93 -17.93
N ILE A 292 1.74 -0.77 -17.55
CA ILE A 292 1.08 0.17 -16.65
C ILE A 292 0.46 1.32 -17.42
N LEU A 293 -0.79 1.65 -17.11
CA LEU A 293 -1.39 2.92 -17.50
C LEU A 293 -1.20 3.93 -16.36
N PHE A 294 -0.24 4.83 -16.52
CA PHE A 294 -0.08 6.00 -15.67
C PHE A 294 -0.98 7.12 -16.22
N LYS A 295 -2.05 7.46 -15.50
CA LYS A 295 -2.84 8.65 -15.83
C LYS A 295 -2.25 9.85 -15.09
N ILE A 296 -2.01 10.92 -15.82
CA ILE A 296 -1.28 12.11 -15.34
C ILE A 296 -2.29 13.20 -15.03
N GLU A 297 -2.37 13.56 -13.75
CA GLU A 297 -3.21 14.67 -13.30
C GLU A 297 -2.52 16.02 -13.53
N VAL A 298 -3.34 17.02 -13.90
CA VAL A 298 -2.90 18.41 -14.13
C VAL A 298 -3.73 19.37 -13.30
N ASP A 299 -3.12 20.44 -12.80
CA ASP A 299 -3.86 21.50 -12.13
C ASP A 299 -4.61 22.42 -13.11
N SER A 300 -5.36 23.38 -12.55
CA SER A 300 -6.07 24.41 -13.30
C SER A 300 -5.20 25.29 -14.22
N LYS A 301 -3.87 25.30 -14.03
CA LYS A 301 -2.91 26.04 -14.88
C LYS A 301 -2.32 25.14 -15.97
N GLY A 302 -2.72 23.88 -16.01
CA GLY A 302 -2.15 22.86 -16.89
C GLY A 302 -0.77 22.40 -16.43
N THR A 303 -0.42 22.51 -15.15
CA THR A 303 0.84 21.98 -14.61
C THR A 303 0.63 20.57 -14.07
N ILE A 304 1.54 19.64 -14.40
CA ILE A 304 1.57 18.28 -13.85
C ILE A 304 1.84 18.35 -12.35
N ILE A 305 0.94 17.79 -11.53
CA ILE A 305 1.00 17.94 -10.06
C ILE A 305 1.70 16.79 -9.33
N ALA A 306 1.80 15.61 -9.94
CA ALA A 306 2.32 14.42 -9.29
C ALA A 306 3.16 13.59 -10.27
N PRO A 307 4.37 14.03 -10.67
CA PRO A 307 5.23 13.22 -11.52
C PRO A 307 5.67 11.93 -10.85
N LEU A 308 5.88 10.86 -11.63
CA LEU A 308 6.54 9.65 -11.16
C LEU A 308 8.01 9.97 -10.87
N THR A 309 8.33 10.12 -9.59
CA THR A 309 9.61 10.68 -9.18
C THR A 309 10.46 9.68 -8.42
N PHE A 310 11.72 9.57 -8.85
CA PHE A 310 12.71 8.69 -8.28
C PHE A 310 13.80 9.49 -7.57
N TYR A 311 13.90 9.31 -6.25
CA TYR A 311 14.92 9.89 -5.37
C TYR A 311 15.71 8.79 -4.64
N PRO A 312 16.67 8.13 -5.30
CA PRO A 312 17.56 7.17 -4.64
C PRO A 312 18.39 7.79 -3.51
N TYR A 313 18.53 7.02 -2.45
CA TYR A 313 19.58 7.12 -1.44
C TYR A 313 20.64 6.01 -1.59
N ASP A 314 20.24 4.88 -2.17
CA ASP A 314 21.06 3.69 -2.40
C ASP A 314 20.88 3.15 -3.83
N ASP A 315 21.54 2.04 -4.14
CA ASP A 315 21.50 1.39 -5.44
C ASP A 315 20.06 1.16 -5.92
N ASN A 316 19.77 1.73 -7.09
CA ASN A 316 18.47 1.66 -7.75
C ASN A 316 18.62 0.97 -9.10
N ASN A 317 17.82 -0.06 -9.34
CA ASN A 317 17.68 -0.64 -10.67
C ASN A 317 16.20 -0.79 -11.00
N ILE A 318 15.72 0.01 -11.94
CA ILE A 318 14.29 0.15 -12.23
C ILE A 318 14.07 -0.02 -13.73
N THR A 319 13.11 -0.86 -14.07
CA THR A 319 12.62 -1.00 -15.44
C THR A 319 11.16 -0.54 -15.50
N ILE A 320 10.88 0.39 -16.41
CA ILE A 320 9.52 0.73 -16.83
C ILE A 320 9.39 0.24 -18.27
N GLN A 321 8.46 -0.68 -18.51
CA GLN A 321 8.28 -1.27 -19.84
C GLN A 321 6.83 -1.38 -20.25
N ASN A 322 6.59 -1.32 -21.56
CA ASN A 322 5.27 -1.48 -22.19
C ASN A 322 4.19 -0.57 -21.58
N SER A 323 4.58 0.57 -21.01
CA SER A 323 3.70 1.40 -20.18
C SER A 323 3.26 2.66 -20.94
N THR A 324 2.09 3.19 -20.58
CA THR A 324 1.53 4.39 -21.18
C THR A 324 1.41 5.50 -20.14
N PHE A 325 1.88 6.69 -20.49
CA PHE A 325 1.70 7.92 -19.72
C PHE A 325 0.67 8.79 -20.43
N ALA A 326 -0.57 8.77 -19.95
CA ALA A 326 -1.72 9.44 -20.57
C ALA A 326 -2.19 10.62 -19.71
N VAL A 327 -2.48 11.77 -20.30
CA VAL A 327 -3.01 12.91 -19.52
C VAL A 327 -4.47 12.63 -19.16
N ASN A 328 -4.78 12.70 -17.86
CA ASN A 328 -6.11 12.42 -17.30
C ASN A 328 -7.08 13.60 -17.50
N ASN A 329 -7.19 14.07 -18.74
CA ASN A 329 -8.04 15.20 -19.10
C ASN A 329 -8.53 15.03 -20.54
N ASN A 330 -9.78 15.40 -20.80
CA ASN A 330 -10.41 15.25 -22.12
C ASN A 330 -10.20 16.47 -23.03
N ASP A 331 -9.63 17.57 -22.55
CA ASP A 331 -9.33 18.74 -23.38
C ASP A 331 -8.18 18.41 -24.37
N PRO A 332 -8.45 18.39 -25.69
CA PRO A 332 -7.44 18.11 -26.69
C PRO A 332 -6.45 19.26 -26.90
N LEU A 333 -6.79 20.48 -26.46
CA LEU A 333 -5.97 21.68 -26.59
C LEU A 333 -5.03 21.89 -25.39
N LEU A 334 -5.25 21.15 -24.31
CA LEU A 334 -4.39 21.16 -23.14
C LEU A 334 -2.95 20.85 -23.54
N SER A 335 -2.00 21.65 -23.04
CA SER A 335 -0.56 21.43 -23.23
C SER A 335 0.13 21.41 -21.86
N PRO A 336 0.18 20.25 -21.20
CA PRO A 336 0.65 20.16 -19.83
C PRO A 336 2.12 20.58 -19.67
N ASP A 337 2.38 21.41 -18.66
CA ASP A 337 3.70 21.85 -18.25
C ASP A 337 4.24 20.98 -17.09
N GLY A 338 5.52 20.65 -17.14
CA GLY A 338 6.15 19.70 -16.21
C GLY A 338 6.50 18.37 -16.86
N PHE A 339 7.24 17.54 -16.12
CA PHE A 339 7.68 16.22 -16.57
C PHE A 339 6.75 15.14 -16.03
N VAL A 340 6.59 14.01 -16.73
CA VAL A 340 5.85 12.85 -16.18
C VAL A 340 6.75 11.89 -15.43
N ILE A 341 8.04 11.83 -15.81
CA ILE A 341 9.07 11.06 -15.11
C ILE A 341 10.18 12.01 -14.68
N VAL A 342 10.59 11.93 -13.43
CA VAL A 342 11.72 12.69 -12.88
C VAL A 342 12.69 11.73 -12.22
N LEU A 343 13.90 11.63 -12.78
CA LEU A 343 15.01 10.84 -12.25
C LEU A 343 15.98 11.81 -11.59
N ARG A 344 16.12 11.78 -10.26
CA ARG A 344 16.98 12.73 -9.55
C ARG A 344 17.80 12.06 -8.47
N ALA A 345 19.12 12.07 -8.65
CA ALA A 345 20.04 11.72 -7.56
C ALA A 345 20.25 12.90 -6.60
N ARG A 346 20.51 12.58 -5.33
CA ARG A 346 20.96 13.58 -4.36
C ARG A 346 22.38 14.06 -4.73
N SER A 347 22.65 15.34 -4.54
CA SER A 347 23.97 15.91 -4.80
C SER A 347 25.04 15.25 -3.92
N GLY A 348 26.16 14.83 -4.50
CA GLY A 348 27.36 14.41 -3.76
C GLY A 348 27.44 12.93 -3.38
N THR A 349 26.56 12.08 -3.89
CA THR A 349 26.56 10.63 -3.61
C THR A 349 26.92 9.83 -4.88
N SER A 350 27.93 8.96 -4.79
CA SER A 350 28.30 8.00 -5.84
C SER A 350 27.39 6.77 -5.76
N ILE A 351 26.14 6.91 -6.18
CA ILE A 351 25.14 5.83 -6.16
C ILE A 351 25.07 5.20 -7.55
N SER A 352 25.09 3.87 -7.64
CA SER A 352 24.83 3.15 -8.88
C SER A 352 23.33 3.19 -9.18
N MET A 353 22.96 3.82 -10.29
CA MET A 353 21.56 3.93 -10.70
C MET A 353 21.43 3.44 -12.14
N SER A 354 20.57 2.47 -12.35
CA SER A 354 20.23 1.97 -13.69
C SER A 354 18.74 2.11 -13.92
N TYR A 355 18.36 2.94 -14.89
CA TYR A 355 16.97 3.07 -15.33
C TYR A 355 16.82 2.54 -16.75
N LYS A 356 15.86 1.66 -16.97
CA LYS A 356 15.46 1.20 -18.30
C LYS A 356 14.03 1.62 -18.60
N ILE A 357 13.82 2.39 -19.66
CA ILE A 357 12.48 2.84 -20.10
C ILE A 357 12.27 2.31 -21.52
N VAL A 358 11.40 1.32 -21.67
CA VAL A 358 11.29 0.47 -22.86
C VAL A 358 9.87 0.40 -23.40
N ASN A 359 9.68 0.56 -24.71
CA ASN A 359 8.36 0.41 -25.35
C ASN A 359 7.25 1.25 -24.68
N CYS A 360 7.61 2.38 -24.08
CA CYS A 360 6.65 3.25 -23.40
C CYS A 360 6.05 4.26 -24.38
N THR A 361 4.79 4.62 -24.17
CA THR A 361 4.09 5.65 -24.96
C THR A 361 3.79 6.85 -24.08
N PHE A 362 4.06 8.04 -24.60
CA PHE A 362 3.74 9.29 -23.92
C PHE A 362 2.67 10.07 -24.67
N ASP A 363 1.75 10.70 -23.92
CA ASP A 363 0.67 11.53 -24.47
C ASP A 363 1.23 12.66 -25.37
N ALA A 364 0.68 12.81 -26.57
CA ALA A 364 1.13 13.76 -27.59
C ALA A 364 1.01 15.24 -27.16
N ARG A 365 0.20 15.53 -26.13
CA ARG A 365 -0.04 16.88 -25.62
C ARG A 365 1.08 17.43 -24.73
N LEU A 366 1.91 16.56 -24.17
CA LEU A 366 2.94 16.94 -23.19
C LEU A 366 3.94 17.94 -23.77
N LYS A 367 4.35 18.93 -22.95
CA LYS A 367 5.49 19.80 -23.27
C LYS A 367 6.82 19.06 -23.11
N TYR A 368 6.90 18.20 -22.10
CA TYR A 368 8.07 17.41 -21.72
C TYR A 368 7.68 16.01 -21.27
N ASN A 369 8.53 15.02 -21.53
CA ASN A 369 8.34 13.65 -21.02
C ASN A 369 9.15 13.43 -19.74
N MET A 370 10.47 13.65 -19.78
CA MET A 370 11.38 13.18 -18.73
C MET A 370 12.44 14.21 -18.34
N ASP A 371 12.73 14.32 -17.04
CA ASP A 371 13.92 15.02 -16.50
C ASP A 371 14.90 14.00 -15.93
N ILE A 372 16.07 13.89 -16.55
CA ILE A 372 17.17 13.02 -16.14
C ILE A 372 18.23 13.90 -15.48
N ASN A 373 18.33 13.80 -14.16
CA ASN A 373 19.21 14.62 -13.36
C ASN A 373 20.17 13.73 -12.56
N ARG A 374 21.45 13.76 -12.94
CA ARG A 374 22.54 13.07 -12.21
C ARG A 374 22.30 11.57 -12.00
N SER A 375 21.75 10.87 -12.99
CA SER A 375 21.47 9.44 -12.95
C SER A 375 22.57 8.66 -13.67
N ASP A 376 23.22 7.70 -13.01
CA ASP A 376 24.42 7.02 -13.51
C ASP A 376 24.22 6.38 -14.90
N THR A 377 23.27 5.46 -15.06
CA THR A 377 22.92 4.83 -16.33
C THR A 377 21.43 4.95 -16.63
N VAL A 378 21.10 5.43 -17.84
CA VAL A 378 19.73 5.46 -18.36
C VAL A 378 19.70 4.88 -19.76
N VAL A 379 18.81 3.91 -19.98
CA VAL A 379 18.56 3.29 -21.28
C VAL A 379 17.14 3.61 -21.71
N LEU A 380 17.01 4.28 -22.84
CA LEU A 380 15.74 4.58 -23.48
C LEU A 380 15.63 3.75 -24.76
N GLU A 381 14.66 2.85 -24.84
CA GLU A 381 14.56 1.86 -25.92
C GLU A 381 13.14 1.83 -26.51
N ASN A 382 13.01 2.05 -27.82
CA ASN A 382 11.77 1.87 -28.59
C ASN A 382 10.53 2.61 -28.02
N ASN A 383 10.72 3.76 -27.37
CA ASN A 383 9.61 4.54 -26.82
C ASN A 383 8.96 5.42 -27.91
N LYS A 384 7.67 5.72 -27.73
CA LYS A 384 6.94 6.72 -28.51
C LYS A 384 6.88 8.04 -27.76
N TYR A 385 7.70 8.99 -28.18
CA TYR A 385 7.91 10.27 -27.51
C TYR A 385 6.93 11.34 -27.97
N SER A 386 6.79 12.37 -27.13
CA SER A 386 6.07 13.61 -27.44
C SER A 386 6.89 14.81 -26.96
N GLY A 387 6.34 16.02 -26.96
CA GLY A 387 7.07 17.20 -26.49
C GLY A 387 6.93 18.36 -27.45
N SER A 388 6.15 19.37 -27.06
CA SER A 388 6.04 20.61 -27.84
C SER A 388 7.25 21.53 -27.68
N VAL A 389 8.04 21.38 -26.60
CA VAL A 389 9.25 22.16 -26.34
C VAL A 389 10.48 21.26 -26.39
N TYR A 390 10.55 20.24 -25.54
CA TYR A 390 11.50 19.14 -25.69
C TYR A 390 11.05 17.86 -25.00
N SER A 391 11.44 16.68 -25.50
CA SER A 391 11.02 15.39 -24.91
C SER A 391 11.79 15.06 -23.62
N VAL A 392 13.11 15.16 -23.67
CA VAL A 392 14.00 14.70 -22.59
C VAL A 392 14.96 15.81 -22.18
N SER A 393 14.93 16.19 -20.90
CA SER A 393 15.90 17.07 -20.26
C SER A 393 17.00 16.23 -19.62
N VAL A 394 18.26 16.60 -19.85
CA VAL A 394 19.42 15.94 -19.24
C VAL A 394 20.30 16.95 -18.53
N TYR A 395 20.57 16.69 -17.26
CA TYR A 395 21.54 17.41 -16.46
C TYR A 395 22.59 16.43 -15.92
N SER A 396 23.82 16.55 -16.38
CA SER A 396 24.96 15.75 -15.96
C SER A 396 26.07 16.64 -15.41
N SER A 397 26.90 16.12 -14.50
CA SER A 397 28.15 16.77 -14.09
C SER A 397 29.29 15.78 -13.97
N SER A 398 30.54 16.23 -14.01
CA SER A 398 31.71 15.34 -13.80
C SER A 398 31.65 14.57 -12.48
N SER A 399 31.11 15.18 -11.43
CA SER A 399 30.89 14.56 -10.11
C SER A 399 29.64 13.66 -10.03
N SER A 400 28.81 13.64 -11.07
CA SER A 400 27.58 12.84 -11.15
C SER A 400 27.25 12.61 -12.62
N PRO A 401 28.01 11.72 -13.28
CA PRO A 401 27.90 11.50 -14.71
C PRO A 401 26.55 10.85 -15.06
N VAL A 402 26.15 11.03 -16.31
CA VAL A 402 24.98 10.36 -16.89
C VAL A 402 25.43 9.62 -18.13
N ARG A 403 25.25 8.30 -18.14
CA ARG A 403 25.38 7.46 -19.33
C ARG A 403 24.01 7.23 -19.92
N LEU A 404 23.67 8.04 -20.92
CA LEU A 404 22.40 7.94 -21.64
C LEU A 404 22.58 7.10 -22.91
N THR A 405 21.88 5.96 -22.98
CA THR A 405 21.78 5.14 -24.19
C THR A 405 20.39 5.29 -24.81
N ILE A 406 20.32 5.63 -26.09
CA ILE A 406 19.07 5.70 -26.86
C ILE A 406 19.11 4.67 -27.98
N ILE A 407 18.09 3.81 -28.02
CA ILE A 407 17.95 2.69 -28.96
C ILE A 407 16.60 2.81 -29.64
N GLY A 408 16.57 3.27 -30.90
CA GLY A 408 15.32 3.46 -31.65
C GLY A 408 14.34 4.45 -31.01
N GLY A 409 13.05 4.29 -31.32
CA GLY A 409 11.94 5.11 -30.83
C GLY A 409 11.18 5.87 -31.93
N ASP A 410 9.91 6.19 -31.65
CA ASP A 410 9.05 7.00 -32.50
C ASP A 410 9.05 8.45 -32.02
N MET A 411 9.51 9.36 -32.88
CA MET A 411 9.58 10.80 -32.61
C MET A 411 8.51 11.60 -33.38
N SER A 412 7.55 10.94 -34.03
CA SER A 412 6.54 11.59 -34.89
C SER A 412 5.67 12.62 -34.17
N ALA A 413 5.50 12.51 -32.85
CA ALA A 413 4.76 13.46 -32.02
C ALA A 413 5.66 14.49 -31.30
N VAL A 414 6.97 14.50 -31.55
CA VAL A 414 7.89 15.51 -31.02
C VAL A 414 7.85 16.73 -31.94
N LYS A 415 7.33 17.86 -31.44
CA LYS A 415 7.26 19.12 -32.20
C LYS A 415 8.43 20.06 -31.89
N GLY A 416 9.03 19.90 -30.71
CA GLY A 416 10.22 20.65 -30.28
C GLY A 416 11.52 19.87 -30.51
N GLN A 417 12.46 20.00 -29.58
CA GLN A 417 13.72 19.24 -29.61
C GLN A 417 13.55 17.88 -28.93
N PHE A 418 14.22 16.82 -29.41
CA PHE A 418 14.19 15.57 -28.66
C PHE A 418 14.96 15.68 -27.32
N LEU A 419 16.18 16.21 -27.35
CA LEU A 419 17.05 16.34 -26.18
C LEU A 419 17.36 17.80 -25.87
N ASN A 420 17.21 18.17 -24.60
CA ASN A 420 17.71 19.42 -24.03
C ASN A 420 18.82 19.10 -23.01
N ILE A 421 20.06 19.47 -23.33
CA ILE A 421 21.23 19.20 -22.47
C ILE A 421 21.56 20.46 -21.69
N LYS A 422 21.19 20.49 -20.40
CA LYS A 422 21.42 21.63 -19.51
C LYS A 422 22.88 21.75 -19.07
N LYS A 423 23.57 20.61 -18.91
CA LYS A 423 24.99 20.52 -18.57
C LYS A 423 25.57 19.17 -19.02
N SER A 424 26.74 19.19 -19.67
CA SER A 424 27.29 18.04 -20.41
C SER A 424 28.66 17.56 -19.96
N ASP A 425 29.28 18.17 -18.94
CA ASP A 425 30.67 17.88 -18.51
C ASP A 425 30.87 16.46 -17.93
N GLY A 426 29.79 15.70 -17.71
CA GLY A 426 29.83 14.27 -17.37
C GLY A 426 28.90 13.40 -18.21
N LEU A 427 28.37 13.92 -19.33
CA LEU A 427 27.41 13.20 -20.17
C LEU A 427 28.13 12.25 -21.12
N ILE A 428 27.80 10.96 -21.05
CA ILE A 428 28.19 9.95 -22.03
C ILE A 428 26.93 9.58 -22.81
N LEU A 429 26.86 10.03 -24.06
CA LEU A 429 25.74 9.74 -24.96
C LEU A 429 26.09 8.59 -25.90
N VAL A 430 25.32 7.50 -25.84
CA VAL A 430 25.43 6.35 -26.74
C VAL A 430 24.16 6.24 -27.56
N ARG A 431 24.28 6.28 -28.89
CA ARG A 431 23.16 6.08 -29.81
C ARG A 431 23.36 4.76 -30.55
N LYS A 432 22.35 3.89 -30.55
CA LYS A 432 22.36 2.61 -31.26
C LYS A 432 21.20 2.51 -32.23
#